data_AF-A0A7Y2PHZ4-F1
#
_entry.id   AF-A0A7Y2PHZ4-F1
#
_cell.length_a   1.000
_cell.length_b   1.000
_cell.length_c   1.000
_cell.angle_alpha   90.00
_cell.angle_beta   90.00
_cell.angle_gamma   90.00
#
_symmetry.space_group_name_H-M   'P 1'
#
loop_
_entity.id
_entity.type
_entity.pdbx_description
1 polymer ?
#
loop_
_entity_poly.entity_id
_entity_poly.type
_entity_poly.pdbx_seq_one_letter_code
_entity_poly.pdbx_strand_id
1 'polypeptide(L)'
;MTGASAFVRQSAVALSDFAALCGQSAKAADYPGCAGVQSNVVIYHADTLHKALRDDPLPLMNQLHHLLRHGPGVLVVRQAYGDLQVVDRHSRVFEAILARQAQAATGADHFAKAGSNGRIWNSLQKAALYSPESFIEYYANPLIGLIAEAWLGPHFQITAQVNVVHPGGQAQQPHRDYHLGFQSVDEVQRYPLPLHVLSQYLTLQGAIAHTDMPLETGPTLLLPFSQQYDLGYLAWRDEAFIDYFNQ
;
A
#
# COMPACT_ATOMS: atom_id res chain seq x y z
N MET A 1 21.37 12.16 -32.15
CA MET A 1 20.58 11.02 -31.63
C MET A 1 19.40 11.59 -30.88
N THR A 2 18.20 11.62 -31.49
CA THR A 2 16.99 12.02 -30.77
C THR A 2 16.52 10.81 -29.98
N GLY A 3 16.93 10.72 -28.70
CA GLY A 3 16.41 9.71 -27.79
C GLY A 3 14.90 9.84 -27.59
N ALA A 4 14.29 8.82 -26.98
CA ALA A 4 12.89 8.89 -26.58
C ALA A 4 12.62 10.15 -25.74
N SER A 5 11.48 10.81 -25.98
CA SER A 5 11.12 12.03 -25.24
C SER A 5 11.02 11.72 -23.75
N ALA A 6 11.72 12.51 -22.93
CA ALA A 6 11.59 12.41 -21.48
C ALA A 6 10.19 12.80 -21.00
N PHE A 7 9.45 13.62 -21.76
CA PHE A 7 8.08 14.04 -21.45
C PHE A 7 7.10 13.29 -22.33
N VAL A 8 6.10 12.67 -21.70
CA VAL A 8 5.12 11.79 -22.33
C VAL A 8 3.71 12.35 -22.11
N ARG A 9 2.82 12.07 -23.06
CA ARG A 9 1.41 12.49 -23.01
C ARG A 9 0.53 11.30 -22.66
N GLN A 10 -0.67 11.56 -22.16
CA GLN A 10 -1.65 10.51 -21.88
C GLN A 10 -1.93 9.65 -23.12
N SER A 11 -1.93 10.23 -24.33
CA SER A 11 -2.11 9.48 -25.57
C SER A 11 -1.02 8.45 -25.87
N ALA A 12 0.08 8.41 -25.10
CA ALA A 12 1.12 7.40 -25.21
C ALA A 12 0.82 6.13 -24.39
N VAL A 13 -0.20 6.14 -23.53
CA VAL A 13 -0.61 4.93 -22.80
C VAL A 13 -1.16 3.89 -23.78
N ALA A 14 -0.82 2.63 -23.54
CA ALA A 14 -1.18 1.51 -24.39
C ALA A 14 -1.64 0.36 -23.50
N LEU A 15 -2.93 0.00 -23.61
CA LEU A 15 -3.50 -1.08 -22.79
C LEU A 15 -2.82 -2.43 -23.07
N SER A 16 -2.39 -2.69 -24.31
CA SER A 16 -1.68 -3.93 -24.67
C SER A 16 -0.40 -4.12 -23.87
N ASP A 17 0.37 -3.05 -23.67
CA ASP A 17 1.65 -3.09 -22.96
C ASP A 17 1.41 -3.28 -21.46
N PHE A 18 0.40 -2.60 -20.93
CA PHE A 18 -0.03 -2.77 -19.54
C PHE A 18 -0.56 -4.17 -19.25
N ALA A 19 -1.40 -4.71 -20.14
CA ALA A 19 -1.96 -6.05 -20.02
C ALA A 19 -0.87 -7.13 -20.13
N ALA A 20 0.13 -6.95 -21.00
CA ALA A 20 1.27 -7.84 -21.09
C ALA A 20 2.06 -7.91 -19.77
N LEU A 21 2.24 -6.78 -19.08
CA LEU A 21 2.87 -6.74 -17.75
C LEU A 21 1.99 -7.41 -16.70
N CYS A 22 0.69 -7.11 -16.66
CA CYS A 22 -0.25 -7.67 -15.67
C CYS A 22 -0.54 -9.16 -15.90
N GLY A 23 -0.33 -9.68 -17.11
CA GLY A 23 -0.49 -11.09 -17.47
C GLY A 23 0.64 -12.00 -16.99
N GLN A 24 1.66 -11.46 -16.32
CA GLN A 24 2.74 -12.24 -15.71
C GLN A 24 2.23 -13.16 -14.58
N SER A 25 3.03 -14.16 -14.23
CA SER A 25 2.71 -15.12 -13.16
C SER A 25 3.85 -15.22 -12.16
N ALA A 26 3.56 -14.97 -10.89
CA ALA A 26 4.51 -15.14 -9.79
C ALA A 26 4.59 -16.63 -9.41
N LYS A 27 5.81 -17.16 -9.27
CA LYS A 27 6.04 -18.56 -8.89
C LYS A 27 6.67 -18.64 -7.51
N ALA A 28 6.18 -19.55 -6.68
CA ALA A 28 6.69 -19.71 -5.31
C ALA A 28 8.19 -20.08 -5.27
N ALA A 29 8.69 -20.76 -6.31
CA ALA A 29 10.10 -21.12 -6.44
C ALA A 29 11.04 -19.89 -6.54
N ASP A 30 10.52 -18.74 -6.99
CA ASP A 30 11.28 -17.49 -7.12
C ASP A 30 11.39 -16.74 -5.76
N TYR A 31 10.65 -17.20 -4.74
CA TYR A 31 10.58 -16.58 -3.42
C TYR A 31 10.84 -17.60 -2.30
N PRO A 32 12.10 -18.05 -2.10
CA PRO A 32 12.48 -18.88 -0.97
C PRO A 32 11.88 -18.42 0.37
N GLY A 33 11.32 -19.37 1.12
CA GLY A 33 10.68 -19.11 2.41
C GLY A 33 9.26 -18.55 2.36
N CYS A 34 8.70 -18.28 1.17
CA CYS A 34 7.28 -17.97 1.07
C CYS A 34 6.41 -19.19 1.46
N ALA A 35 5.24 -18.92 2.01
CA ALA A 35 4.21 -19.91 2.30
C ALA A 35 3.44 -20.34 1.04
N GLY A 36 3.51 -19.53 -0.02
CA GLY A 36 2.86 -19.78 -1.30
C GLY A 36 2.62 -18.49 -2.07
N VAL A 37 2.04 -18.64 -3.26
CA VAL A 37 1.56 -17.54 -4.09
C VAL A 37 0.09 -17.80 -4.39
N GLN A 38 -0.77 -16.80 -4.18
CA GLN A 38 -2.19 -16.87 -4.49
C GLN A 38 -2.58 -15.64 -5.31
N SER A 39 -3.16 -15.84 -6.49
CA SER A 39 -3.53 -14.74 -7.40
C SER A 39 -2.39 -13.74 -7.61
N ASN A 40 -1.18 -14.25 -7.86
CA ASN A 40 0.07 -13.48 -7.96
C ASN A 40 0.53 -12.71 -6.71
N VAL A 41 -0.17 -12.83 -5.58
CA VAL A 41 0.27 -12.28 -4.28
C VAL A 41 1.19 -13.28 -3.59
N VAL A 42 2.42 -12.86 -3.28
CA VAL A 42 3.37 -13.69 -2.52
C VAL A 42 3.02 -13.63 -1.03
N ILE A 43 2.87 -14.78 -0.41
CA ILE A 43 2.45 -14.89 0.99
C ILE A 43 3.62 -15.40 1.82
N TYR A 44 3.93 -14.71 2.91
CA TYR A 44 4.87 -15.16 3.94
C TYR A 44 4.16 -15.40 5.26
N HIS A 45 4.73 -16.24 6.11
CA HIS A 45 4.42 -16.26 7.54
C HIS A 45 5.41 -15.37 8.29
N ALA A 46 4.93 -14.68 9.33
CA ALA A 46 5.75 -13.84 10.19
C ALA A 46 6.99 -14.56 10.74
N ASP A 47 6.85 -15.84 11.13
CA ASP A 47 7.96 -16.66 11.65
C ASP A 47 9.14 -16.76 10.69
N THR A 48 8.89 -16.86 9.38
CA THR A 48 9.96 -16.87 8.36
C THR A 48 10.75 -15.56 8.39
N LEU A 49 10.04 -14.43 8.44
CA LEU A 49 10.66 -13.10 8.44
C LEU A 49 11.39 -12.85 9.76
N HIS A 50 10.81 -13.22 10.90
CA HIS A 50 11.47 -13.13 12.20
C HIS A 50 12.73 -13.99 12.28
N LYS A 51 12.73 -15.18 11.66
CA LYS A 51 13.94 -15.99 11.56
C LYS A 51 15.02 -15.28 10.76
N ALA A 52 14.70 -14.75 9.59
CA ALA A 52 15.64 -13.98 8.78
C ALA A 52 16.20 -12.76 9.53
N LEU A 53 15.37 -12.04 10.28
CA LEU A 53 15.79 -10.92 11.13
C LEU A 53 16.80 -11.31 12.22
N ARG A 54 16.67 -12.51 12.80
CA ARG A 54 17.60 -12.99 13.83
C ARG A 54 18.91 -13.52 13.25
N ASP A 55 18.85 -14.11 12.05
CA ASP A 55 19.97 -14.79 11.42
C ASP A 55 20.76 -13.81 10.52
N ASP A 56 20.32 -13.62 9.28
CA ASP A 56 20.83 -12.64 8.32
C ASP A 56 19.65 -12.13 7.47
N PRO A 57 19.25 -10.84 7.64
CA PRO A 57 18.11 -10.30 6.91
C PRO A 57 18.41 -9.99 5.45
N LEU A 58 19.70 -9.85 5.05
CA LEU A 58 20.08 -9.31 3.75
C LEU A 58 19.54 -10.13 2.55
N PRO A 59 19.59 -11.48 2.54
CA PRO A 59 19.00 -12.27 1.46
C PRO A 59 17.50 -12.03 1.31
N LEU A 60 16.77 -11.94 2.43
CA LEU A 60 15.34 -11.69 2.42
C LEU A 60 15.03 -10.25 1.99
N MET A 61 15.80 -9.26 2.44
CA MET A 61 15.64 -7.86 2.00
C MET A 61 15.84 -7.73 0.49
N ASN A 62 16.87 -8.38 -0.08
CA ASN A 62 17.08 -8.42 -1.53
C ASN A 62 15.90 -9.06 -2.27
N GLN A 63 15.36 -10.16 -1.73
CA GLN A 63 14.19 -10.83 -2.29
C GLN A 63 12.93 -9.95 -2.24
N LEU A 64 12.69 -9.27 -1.10
CA LEU A 64 11.57 -8.33 -0.94
C LEU A 64 11.71 -7.13 -1.90
N HIS A 65 12.92 -6.58 -2.06
CA HIS A 65 13.19 -5.52 -3.02
C HIS A 65 12.89 -5.98 -4.46
N HIS A 66 13.36 -7.17 -4.84
CA HIS A 66 13.08 -7.75 -6.16
C HIS A 66 11.58 -7.99 -6.36
N LEU A 67 10.88 -8.54 -5.35
CA LEU A 67 9.44 -8.78 -5.38
C LEU A 67 8.65 -7.49 -5.64
N LEU A 68 9.01 -6.40 -4.97
CA LEU A 68 8.35 -5.09 -5.12
C LEU A 68 8.70 -4.42 -6.46
N ARG A 69 9.98 -4.47 -6.87
CA ARG A 69 10.48 -3.81 -8.09
C ARG A 69 10.13 -4.55 -9.39
N HIS A 70 10.46 -5.83 -9.45
CA HIS A 70 10.44 -6.66 -10.66
C HIS A 70 9.46 -7.83 -10.60
N GLY A 71 8.98 -8.13 -9.40
CA GLY A 71 7.95 -9.13 -9.18
C GLY A 71 6.54 -8.55 -9.20
N PRO A 72 5.59 -9.21 -8.52
CA PRO A 72 4.19 -8.83 -8.53
C PRO A 72 3.89 -7.51 -7.83
N GLY A 73 4.85 -6.90 -7.13
CA GLY A 73 4.65 -5.59 -6.47
C GLY A 73 3.87 -5.66 -5.16
N VAL A 74 3.45 -6.85 -4.73
CA VAL A 74 2.61 -7.04 -3.55
C VAL A 74 2.97 -8.33 -2.82
N LEU A 75 2.98 -8.25 -1.48
CA LEU A 75 3.08 -9.39 -0.60
C LEU A 75 2.09 -9.29 0.56
N VAL A 76 1.80 -10.44 1.18
CA VAL A 76 1.07 -10.53 2.45
C VAL A 76 1.94 -11.23 3.47
N VAL A 77 1.97 -10.70 4.69
CA VAL A 77 2.57 -11.36 5.86
C VAL A 77 1.46 -11.83 6.78
N ARG A 78 1.21 -13.14 6.81
CA ARG A 78 0.25 -13.75 7.72
C ARG A 78 0.80 -13.75 9.14
N GLN A 79 -0.07 -13.47 10.11
CA GLN A 79 0.27 -13.40 11.53
C GLN A 79 1.38 -12.37 11.81
N ALA A 80 1.40 -11.25 11.07
CA ALA A 80 2.39 -10.18 11.24
C ALA A 80 2.45 -9.64 12.67
N TYR A 81 1.33 -9.69 13.41
CA TYR A 81 1.30 -9.57 14.86
C TYR A 81 0.98 -10.94 15.43
N GLY A 82 1.92 -11.51 16.21
CA GLY A 82 1.71 -12.79 16.88
C GLY A 82 0.76 -12.71 18.07
N ASP A 83 0.75 -11.57 18.78
CA ASP A 83 -0.26 -11.24 19.78
C ASP A 83 -1.30 -10.29 19.15
N LEU A 84 -2.48 -10.82 18.82
CA LEU A 84 -3.59 -10.04 18.28
C LEU A 84 -4.12 -9.01 19.28
N GLN A 85 -3.86 -9.17 20.59
CA GLN A 85 -4.27 -8.17 21.58
C GLN A 85 -3.58 -6.82 21.39
N VAL A 86 -2.39 -6.78 20.76
CA VAL A 86 -1.73 -5.54 20.37
C VAL A 86 -2.60 -4.76 19.37
N VAL A 87 -3.13 -5.46 18.37
CA VAL A 87 -4.01 -4.88 17.34
C VAL A 87 -5.33 -4.47 17.98
N ASP A 88 -5.94 -5.31 18.82
CA ASP A 88 -7.21 -4.99 19.51
C ASP A 88 -7.08 -3.74 20.40
N ARG A 89 -5.98 -3.64 21.18
CA ARG A 89 -5.70 -2.45 22.00
C ARG A 89 -5.58 -1.20 21.12
N HIS A 90 -4.88 -1.29 19.99
CA HIS A 90 -4.71 -0.17 19.09
C HIS A 90 -6.00 0.21 18.35
N SER A 91 -6.84 -0.77 18.00
CA SER A 91 -8.19 -0.54 17.47
C SER A 91 -9.04 0.30 18.43
N ARG A 92 -9.04 -0.03 19.73
CA ARG A 92 -9.77 0.75 20.75
C ARG A 92 -9.27 2.20 20.86
N VAL A 93 -7.96 2.43 20.65
CA VAL A 93 -7.40 3.79 20.58
C VAL A 93 -7.99 4.55 19.39
N PHE A 94 -8.06 3.93 18.21
CA PHE A 94 -8.66 4.54 17.03
C PHE A 94 -10.16 4.81 17.21
N GLU A 95 -10.91 3.87 17.76
CA GLU A 95 -12.34 4.04 18.08
C GLU A 95 -12.57 5.21 19.03
N ALA A 96 -11.74 5.33 20.09
CA ALA A 96 -11.86 6.41 21.04
C ALA A 96 -11.49 7.78 20.43
N ILE A 97 -10.51 7.82 19.52
CA ILE A 97 -10.17 9.03 18.74
C ILE A 97 -11.36 9.43 17.86
N LEU A 98 -11.95 8.48 17.12
CA LEU A 98 -13.12 8.73 16.28
C LEU A 98 -14.32 9.24 17.10
N ALA A 99 -14.60 8.62 18.25
CA ALA A 99 -15.69 9.04 19.14
C ALA A 99 -15.48 10.48 19.66
N ARG A 100 -14.24 10.85 20.02
CA ARG A 100 -13.90 12.22 20.42
C ARG A 100 -14.07 13.21 19.27
N GLN A 101 -13.62 12.85 18.05
CA GLN A 101 -13.76 13.71 16.87
C GLN A 101 -15.22 13.92 16.48
N ALA A 102 -16.09 12.91 16.65
CA ALA A 102 -17.52 13.03 16.38
C ALA A 102 -18.26 13.99 17.33
N GLN A 103 -17.75 14.15 18.56
CA GLN A 103 -18.31 15.06 19.57
C GLN A 103 -17.83 16.50 19.41
N ALA A 104 -16.68 16.72 18.76
CA ALA A 104 -16.14 18.05 18.50
C ALA A 104 -16.84 18.69 17.28
N ALA A 105 -17.71 19.66 17.52
CA ALA A 105 -18.47 20.37 16.46
C ALA A 105 -17.59 21.19 15.50
N THR A 106 -16.28 21.30 15.74
CA THR A 106 -15.31 22.05 14.94
C THR A 106 -14.02 21.25 14.79
N GLY A 107 -13.65 20.91 13.55
CA GLY A 107 -12.35 20.28 13.25
C GLY A 107 -12.39 18.77 12.93
N ALA A 108 -13.55 18.23 12.53
CA ALA A 108 -13.57 16.91 11.90
C ALA A 108 -12.70 16.93 10.63
N ASP A 109 -11.98 15.83 10.43
CA ASP A 109 -11.13 15.58 9.27
C ASP A 109 -11.94 15.80 7.96
N HIS A 110 -11.73 16.97 7.33
CA HIS A 110 -12.63 17.72 6.42
C HIS A 110 -12.97 17.07 5.05
N PHE A 111 -12.90 15.74 4.90
CA PHE A 111 -13.07 15.08 3.60
C PHE A 111 -14.14 13.97 3.55
N ALA A 112 -14.81 13.64 4.65
CA ALA A 112 -15.94 12.70 4.63
C ALA A 112 -17.25 13.41 5.01
N LYS A 113 -18.32 13.18 4.23
CA LYS A 113 -19.67 13.60 4.63
C LYS A 113 -19.99 12.96 5.99
N ALA A 114 -20.64 13.69 6.89
CA ALA A 114 -21.16 13.13 8.13
C ALA A 114 -21.99 11.87 7.81
N GLY A 115 -21.64 10.71 8.41
CA GLY A 115 -22.29 9.42 8.15
C GLY A 115 -21.65 8.53 7.08
N SER A 116 -20.59 8.99 6.39
CA SER A 116 -19.81 8.17 5.46
C SER A 116 -18.42 7.88 6.06
N ASN A 117 -18.00 6.61 6.07
CA ASN A 117 -16.67 6.07 6.43
C ASN A 117 -15.83 6.86 7.48
N GLY A 118 -15.60 6.27 8.67
CA GLY A 118 -14.73 6.87 9.69
C GLY A 118 -13.31 7.07 9.17
N ARG A 119 -12.74 8.28 9.34
CA ARG A 119 -11.37 8.59 8.93
C ARG A 119 -10.61 9.29 10.05
N ILE A 120 -9.37 8.88 10.26
CA ILE A 120 -8.42 9.56 11.14
C ILE A 120 -7.21 9.99 10.31
N TRP A 121 -7.10 11.29 10.01
CA TRP A 121 -5.85 11.85 9.47
C TRP A 121 -4.78 11.91 10.55
N ASN A 122 -3.53 11.68 10.15
CA ASN A 122 -2.37 11.69 11.06
C ASN A 122 -2.62 10.81 12.30
N SER A 123 -3.14 9.60 12.05
CA SER A 123 -3.46 8.63 13.10
C SER A 123 -2.23 8.24 13.91
N LEU A 124 -1.03 8.28 13.31
CA LEU A 124 0.24 8.01 13.97
C LEU A 124 0.46 8.95 15.17
N GLN A 125 0.45 10.27 14.95
CA GLN A 125 0.64 11.24 16.02
C GLN A 125 -0.52 11.21 17.01
N LYS A 126 -1.77 11.13 16.52
CA LYS A 126 -2.96 11.11 17.38
C LYS A 126 -2.94 9.90 18.32
N ALA A 127 -2.55 8.72 17.83
CA ALA A 127 -2.41 7.53 18.65
C ALA A 127 -1.27 7.65 19.67
N ALA A 128 -0.10 8.18 19.26
CA ALA A 128 1.03 8.43 20.17
C ALA A 128 0.65 9.34 21.34
N LEU A 129 -0.10 10.42 21.07
CA LEU A 129 -0.57 11.35 22.09
C LEU A 129 -1.68 10.77 22.96
N TYR A 130 -2.55 9.93 22.40
CA TYR A 130 -3.66 9.33 23.12
C TYR A 130 -3.20 8.21 24.05
N SER A 131 -2.38 7.28 23.55
CA SER A 131 -1.85 6.13 24.29
C SER A 131 -0.42 5.84 23.82
N PRO A 132 0.60 6.42 24.49
CA PRO A 132 2.00 6.15 24.17
C PRO A 132 2.35 4.65 24.25
N GLU A 133 1.78 3.94 25.22
CA GLU A 133 2.00 2.50 25.42
C GLU A 133 1.52 1.68 24.21
N SER A 134 0.25 1.83 23.81
CA SER A 134 -0.28 1.12 22.63
C SER A 134 0.43 1.53 21.35
N PHE A 135 0.81 2.81 21.22
CA PHE A 135 1.56 3.30 20.09
C PHE A 135 2.92 2.60 19.95
N ILE A 136 3.69 2.56 21.04
CA ILE A 136 5.01 1.90 21.04
C ILE A 136 4.84 0.42 20.72
N GLU A 137 3.91 -0.26 21.39
CA GLU A 137 3.70 -1.69 21.21
C GLU A 137 3.30 -2.04 19.76
N TYR A 138 2.40 -1.24 19.16
CA TYR A 138 1.94 -1.46 17.80
C TYR A 138 3.03 -1.15 16.76
N TYR A 139 3.65 0.03 16.82
CA TYR A 139 4.62 0.46 15.80
C TYR A 139 6.03 -0.10 16.01
N ALA A 140 6.33 -0.73 17.16
CA ALA A 140 7.60 -1.44 17.37
C ALA A 140 7.68 -2.81 16.67
N ASN A 141 6.67 -3.18 15.87
CA ASN A 141 6.69 -4.42 15.09
C ASN A 141 7.89 -4.44 14.12
N PRO A 142 8.88 -5.32 14.32
CA PRO A 142 10.12 -5.31 13.54
C PRO A 142 9.89 -5.73 12.08
N LEU A 143 8.78 -6.39 11.77
CA LEU A 143 8.44 -6.77 10.39
C LEU A 143 8.10 -5.56 9.54
N ILE A 144 7.49 -4.53 10.12
CA ILE A 144 7.26 -3.25 9.44
C ILE A 144 8.61 -2.65 9.04
N GLY A 145 9.56 -2.62 9.98
CA GLY A 145 10.91 -2.13 9.74
C GLY A 145 11.65 -2.90 8.66
N LEU A 146 11.65 -4.24 8.74
CA LEU A 146 12.30 -5.11 7.75
C LEU A 146 11.81 -4.82 6.32
N ILE A 147 10.50 -4.78 6.13
CA ILE A 147 9.89 -4.64 4.79
C ILE A 147 10.10 -3.21 4.27
N ALA A 148 9.94 -2.20 5.13
CA ALA A 148 10.19 -0.81 4.76
C ALA A 148 11.66 -0.58 4.39
N GLU A 149 12.60 -1.12 5.17
CA GLU A 149 14.03 -0.97 4.90
C GLU A 149 14.46 -1.71 3.62
N ALA A 150 13.87 -2.87 3.34
CA ALA A 150 14.12 -3.58 2.08
C ALA A 150 13.74 -2.75 0.83
N TRP A 151 12.75 -1.86 0.94
CA TRP A 151 12.32 -1.00 -0.16
C TRP A 151 13.00 0.37 -0.17
N LEU A 152 12.92 1.08 0.96
CA LEU A 152 13.29 2.50 1.10
C LEU A 152 14.73 2.70 1.58
N GLY A 153 15.38 1.63 2.06
CA GLY A 153 16.64 1.73 2.79
C GLY A 153 16.45 2.16 4.24
N PRO A 154 17.58 2.36 4.96
CA PRO A 154 17.54 2.74 6.36
C PRO A 154 16.96 4.14 6.54
N HIS A 155 16.51 4.44 7.76
CA HIS A 155 15.99 5.76 8.15
C HIS A 155 14.68 6.18 7.46
N PHE A 156 13.87 5.22 7.01
CA PHE A 156 12.51 5.49 6.57
C PHE A 156 11.68 6.15 7.68
N GLN A 157 10.62 6.84 7.28
CA GLN A 157 9.65 7.44 8.19
C GLN A 157 8.28 6.82 7.96
N ILE A 158 7.52 6.63 9.05
CA ILE A 158 6.15 6.15 8.98
C ILE A 158 5.21 7.36 9.06
N THR A 159 4.17 7.32 8.25
CA THR A 159 2.95 8.10 8.42
C THR A 159 1.78 7.13 8.31
N ALA A 160 0.71 7.37 9.05
CA ALA A 160 -0.44 6.48 9.07
C ALA A 160 -1.75 7.26 9.07
N GLN A 161 -2.72 6.72 8.34
CA GLN A 161 -4.11 7.16 8.37
C GLN A 161 -4.99 5.94 8.61
N VAL A 162 -6.13 6.14 9.28
CA VAL A 162 -7.14 5.10 9.43
C VAL A 162 -8.30 5.43 8.52
N ASN A 163 -8.73 4.46 7.72
CA ASN A 163 -9.95 4.50 6.95
C ASN A 163 -10.82 3.31 7.37
N VAL A 164 -12.03 3.59 7.85
CA VAL A 164 -13.03 2.60 8.22
C VAL A 164 -14.08 2.56 7.11
N VAL A 165 -14.18 1.42 6.43
CA VAL A 165 -15.21 1.18 5.42
C VAL A 165 -16.43 0.60 6.13
N HIS A 166 -17.56 1.32 6.13
CA HIS A 166 -18.80 0.82 6.69
C HIS A 166 -19.63 0.07 5.65
N PRO A 167 -20.54 -0.83 6.06
CA PRO A 167 -21.47 -1.48 5.14
C PRO A 167 -22.20 -0.48 4.24
N GLY A 168 -22.29 -0.79 2.94
CA GLY A 168 -22.84 0.12 1.92
C GLY A 168 -21.85 1.18 1.39
N GLY A 169 -20.61 1.18 1.88
CA GLY A 169 -19.53 2.00 1.34
C GLY A 169 -19.30 1.73 -0.14
N GLN A 170 -19.02 2.79 -0.90
CA GLN A 170 -18.74 2.67 -2.33
C GLN A 170 -17.29 2.28 -2.57
N ALA A 171 -17.05 1.45 -3.58
CA ALA A 171 -15.71 1.10 -4.03
C ALA A 171 -14.96 2.36 -4.50
N GLN A 172 -13.67 2.41 -4.20
CA GLN A 172 -12.81 3.46 -4.73
C GLN A 172 -12.45 3.15 -6.19
N GLN A 173 -12.21 4.19 -6.98
CA GLN A 173 -11.64 4.03 -8.31
C GLN A 173 -10.20 3.52 -8.20
N PRO A 174 -9.73 2.70 -9.17
CA PRO A 174 -8.33 2.29 -9.22
C PRO A 174 -7.45 3.53 -9.28
N HIS A 175 -6.32 3.50 -8.62
CA HIS A 175 -5.35 4.59 -8.66
C HIS A 175 -3.97 4.04 -8.30
N ARG A 176 -2.97 4.88 -8.51
CA ARG A 176 -1.68 4.75 -7.87
C ARG A 176 -1.59 5.79 -6.78
N ASP A 177 -0.92 5.46 -5.68
CA ASP A 177 -0.76 6.41 -4.59
C ASP A 177 0.27 7.51 -4.91
N TYR A 178 0.56 8.32 -3.89
CA TYR A 178 1.57 9.38 -3.89
C TYR A 178 2.85 9.00 -4.68
N HIS A 179 3.45 9.87 -5.48
CA HIS A 179 3.37 11.34 -5.44
C HIS A 179 2.38 11.95 -6.44
N LEU A 180 2.22 11.31 -7.59
CA LEU A 180 1.44 11.82 -8.72
C LEU A 180 0.01 11.27 -8.76
N GLY A 181 -0.29 10.30 -7.90
CA GLY A 181 -1.53 9.54 -7.85
C GLY A 181 -2.81 10.35 -7.98
N PHE A 182 -2.92 11.45 -7.24
CA PHE A 182 -4.13 12.27 -7.17
C PHE A 182 -4.04 13.59 -7.96
N GLN A 183 -2.96 13.79 -8.73
CA GLN A 183 -2.79 14.98 -9.58
C GLN A 183 -3.60 14.87 -10.88
N SER A 184 -3.92 15.99 -11.52
CA SER A 184 -4.56 16.00 -12.84
C SER A 184 -3.62 15.46 -13.92
N VAL A 185 -4.16 14.95 -15.04
CA VAL A 185 -3.35 14.48 -16.18
C VAL A 185 -2.41 15.59 -16.68
N ASP A 186 -2.91 16.82 -16.80
CA ASP A 186 -2.11 17.96 -17.23
C ASP A 186 -0.91 18.21 -16.32
N GLU A 187 -1.08 18.07 -15.01
CA GLU A 187 0.01 18.22 -14.05
C GLU A 187 1.02 17.07 -14.17
N VAL A 188 0.55 15.82 -14.25
CA VAL A 188 1.40 14.64 -14.40
C VAL A 188 2.28 14.73 -15.66
N GLN A 189 1.75 15.23 -16.77
CA GLN A 189 2.49 15.41 -18.03
C GLN A 189 3.62 16.47 -17.95
N ARG A 190 3.65 17.31 -16.90
CA ARG A 190 4.73 18.28 -16.66
C ARG A 190 5.96 17.64 -16.03
N TYR A 191 5.87 16.39 -15.58
CA TYR A 191 7.00 15.64 -15.03
C TYR A 191 7.58 14.71 -16.10
N PRO A 192 8.91 14.65 -16.25
CA PRO A 192 9.53 13.69 -17.15
C PRO A 192 9.36 12.26 -16.59
N LEU A 193 9.25 11.27 -17.47
CA LEU A 193 9.00 9.86 -17.13
C LEU A 193 9.96 9.29 -16.06
N PRO A 194 11.28 9.60 -16.07
CA PRO A 194 12.15 9.18 -14.98
C PRO A 194 11.71 9.65 -13.59
N LEU A 195 11.04 10.80 -13.44
CA LEU A 195 10.49 11.25 -12.16
C LEU A 195 9.20 10.53 -11.77
N HIS A 196 8.42 10.07 -12.75
CA HIS A 196 7.27 9.19 -12.47
C HIS A 196 7.78 7.90 -11.83
N VAL A 197 8.80 7.29 -12.43
CA VAL A 197 9.43 6.06 -11.92
C VAL A 197 10.11 6.31 -10.59
N LEU A 198 10.91 7.37 -10.45
CA LEU A 198 11.59 7.72 -9.19
C LEU A 198 10.60 7.84 -8.03
N SER A 199 9.44 8.45 -8.26
CA SER A 199 8.44 8.68 -7.21
C SER A 199 7.92 7.39 -6.57
N GLN A 200 7.96 6.26 -7.29
CA GLN A 200 7.57 4.95 -6.77
C GLN A 200 8.51 4.46 -5.65
N TYR A 201 9.78 4.86 -5.69
CA TYR A 201 10.81 4.48 -4.72
C TYR A 201 10.83 5.38 -3.48
N LEU A 202 9.96 6.39 -3.41
CA LEU A 202 9.90 7.32 -2.29
C LEU A 202 8.90 6.89 -1.20
N THR A 203 8.03 5.93 -1.51
CA THR A 203 7.04 5.42 -0.55
C THR A 203 6.86 3.92 -0.67
N LEU A 204 6.55 3.27 0.45
CA LEU A 204 5.95 1.95 0.48
C LEU A 204 4.59 2.08 1.16
N GLN A 205 3.54 1.60 0.50
CA GLN A 205 2.21 1.54 1.09
C GLN A 205 2.00 0.16 1.73
N GLY A 206 1.36 0.16 2.90
CA GLY A 206 1.04 -1.06 3.62
C GLY A 206 -0.20 -0.86 4.48
N ALA A 207 -0.95 -1.93 4.69
CA ALA A 207 -2.13 -1.96 5.55
C ALA A 207 -2.01 -3.11 6.54
N ILE A 208 -2.43 -2.85 7.78
CA ILE A 208 -2.65 -3.89 8.78
C ILE A 208 -4.16 -4.12 8.88
N ALA A 209 -4.59 -5.37 8.80
CA ALA A 209 -5.99 -5.71 8.99
C ALA A 209 -6.32 -5.68 10.49
N HIS A 210 -7.24 -4.81 10.90
CA HIS A 210 -7.75 -4.72 12.27
C HIS A 210 -9.00 -5.58 12.51
N THR A 211 -9.55 -6.15 11.45
CA THR A 211 -10.68 -7.08 11.46
C THR A 211 -10.43 -8.17 10.43
N ASP A 212 -11.22 -9.24 10.46
CA ASP A 212 -11.31 -10.14 9.33
C ASP A 212 -11.76 -9.36 8.08
N MET A 213 -11.21 -9.75 6.93
CA MET A 213 -11.43 -9.08 5.64
C MET A 213 -11.97 -10.05 4.59
N PRO A 214 -13.15 -10.68 4.81
CA PRO A 214 -13.83 -11.43 3.76
C PRO A 214 -14.27 -10.48 2.64
N LEU A 215 -14.61 -11.00 1.45
CA LEU A 215 -14.85 -10.16 0.27
C LEU A 215 -15.98 -9.12 0.49
N GLU A 216 -17.02 -9.48 1.25
CA GLU A 216 -18.15 -8.61 1.57
C GLU A 216 -17.80 -7.39 2.43
N THR A 217 -16.64 -7.37 3.12
CA THR A 217 -16.19 -6.20 3.88
C THR A 217 -15.45 -5.18 3.01
N GLY A 218 -15.30 -5.45 1.71
CA GLY A 218 -14.62 -4.57 0.77
C GLY A 218 -13.11 -4.48 0.99
N PRO A 219 -12.37 -5.62 0.98
CA PRO A 219 -10.92 -5.59 1.04
C PRO A 219 -10.33 -4.84 -0.16
N THR A 220 -9.08 -4.39 -0.02
CA THR A 220 -8.37 -3.70 -1.10
C THR A 220 -8.22 -4.60 -2.31
N LEU A 221 -8.64 -4.10 -3.48
CA LEU A 221 -8.35 -4.72 -4.77
C LEU A 221 -6.99 -4.21 -5.27
N LEU A 222 -6.14 -5.13 -5.69
CA LEU A 222 -4.80 -4.85 -6.22
C LEU A 222 -4.62 -5.59 -7.54
N LEU A 223 -3.87 -5.00 -8.46
CA LEU A 223 -3.51 -5.61 -9.73
C LEU A 223 -1.99 -5.88 -9.74
N PRO A 224 -1.55 -7.11 -9.42
CA PRO A 224 -0.14 -7.47 -9.42
C PRO A 224 0.55 -7.15 -10.75
N PHE A 225 1.85 -6.81 -10.68
CA PHE A 225 2.70 -6.37 -11.80
C PHE A 225 2.32 -5.02 -12.43
N SER A 226 1.16 -4.45 -12.13
CA SER A 226 0.73 -3.17 -12.69
C SER A 226 1.71 -2.03 -12.40
N GLN A 227 2.46 -2.07 -11.30
CA GLN A 227 3.45 -1.05 -10.91
C GLN A 227 4.60 -0.93 -11.92
N GLN A 228 4.90 -2.00 -12.68
CA GLN A 228 5.97 -2.03 -13.66
C GLN A 228 5.67 -1.18 -14.90
N TYR A 229 4.43 -0.72 -15.09
CA TYR A 229 4.08 0.14 -16.20
C TYR A 229 4.45 1.59 -15.89
N ASP A 230 5.53 2.09 -16.50
CA ASP A 230 6.07 3.42 -16.23
C ASP A 230 5.04 4.55 -16.45
N LEU A 231 4.13 4.39 -17.42
CA LEU A 231 3.11 5.37 -17.76
C LEU A 231 1.85 5.30 -16.87
N GLY A 232 1.81 4.46 -15.84
CA GLY A 232 0.55 4.20 -15.14
C GLY A 232 -0.04 5.39 -14.36
N TYR A 233 0.72 6.44 -14.05
CA TYR A 233 0.15 7.69 -13.52
C TYR A 233 -0.71 8.44 -14.54
N LEU A 234 -0.47 8.23 -15.83
CA LEU A 234 -1.31 8.75 -16.92
C LEU A 234 -2.46 7.81 -17.29
N ALA A 235 -2.34 6.52 -16.97
CA ALA A 235 -3.23 5.48 -17.48
C ALA A 235 -4.48 5.23 -16.62
N TRP A 236 -4.39 5.34 -15.29
CA TRP A 236 -5.43 4.79 -14.41
C TRP A 236 -6.82 5.43 -14.54
N ARG A 237 -6.92 6.64 -15.13
CA ARG A 237 -8.20 7.33 -15.38
C ARG A 237 -8.83 7.01 -16.74
N ASP A 238 -8.10 6.30 -17.60
CA ASP A 238 -8.59 5.88 -18.90
C ASP A 238 -9.59 4.72 -18.71
N GLU A 239 -10.77 4.81 -19.34
CA GLU A 239 -11.84 3.81 -19.21
C GLU A 239 -11.35 2.41 -19.55
N ALA A 240 -10.51 2.24 -20.58
CA ALA A 240 -10.05 0.93 -20.99
C ALA A 240 -9.14 0.27 -19.93
N PHE A 241 -8.41 1.08 -19.16
CA PHE A 241 -7.59 0.61 -18.03
C PHE A 241 -8.43 0.31 -16.79
N ILE A 242 -9.47 1.11 -16.53
CA ILE A 242 -10.42 0.86 -15.44
C ILE A 242 -11.19 -0.45 -15.71
N ASP A 243 -11.66 -0.65 -16.94
CA ASP A 243 -12.35 -1.86 -17.37
C ASP A 243 -11.45 -3.09 -17.30
N TYR A 244 -10.16 -2.94 -17.62
CA TYR A 244 -9.18 -4.02 -17.44
C TYR A 244 -8.95 -4.36 -15.96
N PHE A 245 -8.88 -3.36 -15.08
CA PHE A 245 -8.69 -3.56 -13.64
C PHE A 245 -9.88 -4.24 -12.96
N ASN A 246 -11.10 -4.03 -13.49
CA ASN A 246 -12.34 -4.57 -12.92
C ASN A 246 -12.68 -6.01 -13.38
N GLN A 247 -11.87 -6.61 -14.24
CA GLN A 247 -12.01 -8.00 -14.70
C GLN A 247 -11.42 -8.99 -13.70
#